data_AF-A0A953PDA3-F1
#
_entry.id   AF-A0A953PDA3-F1
#
_cell.length_a   1.000
_cell.length_b   1.000
_cell.length_c   1.000
_cell.angle_alpha   90.00
_cell.angle_beta   90.00
_cell.angle_gamma   90.00
#
_symmetry.space_group_name_H-M   'P 1'
#
loop_
_entity.id
_entity.type
_entity.pdbx_description
1 polymer ?
#
loop_
_entity_poly.entity_id
_entity_poly.type
_entity_poly.pdbx_seq_one_letter_code
_entity_poly.pdbx_strand_id
1 'polypeptide(L)'
;MKSLTRWIMACAVLALPLAANAQLNSNTTNVSLSATLNESLSVTLNSGATQSITSLTPAAVNSFSGGPANVTTAWVLKPGRTAVALYAYFDAPTGAMVHTDSSNTVDIPAAAIKAQLNGAGANNALGNSLASTFGGTATGLQLFSQSITGTNKNSSRTDTIGLQLDLSGPANGQDMTQLPADTYTGTMHIRAQATP
;
A
#
# COMPACT_ATOMS: atom_id res chain seq x y z
N MET A 1 -81.28 18.31 -83.34
CA MET A 1 -79.87 17.92 -83.07
C MET A 1 -79.03 19.19 -82.99
N LYS A 2 -78.04 19.20 -82.07
CA LYS A 2 -77.07 20.26 -81.66
C LYS A 2 -77.51 21.05 -80.42
N SER A 3 -76.75 21.21 -79.32
CA SER A 3 -75.68 20.46 -78.63
C SER A 3 -75.51 21.13 -77.25
N LEU A 4 -75.31 20.34 -76.17
CA LEU A 4 -75.22 20.77 -74.77
C LEU A 4 -73.83 21.27 -74.33
N THR A 5 -73.85 22.28 -73.46
CA THR A 5 -73.10 22.45 -72.18
C THR A 5 -71.56 22.57 -72.16
N ARG A 6 -71.09 23.74 -71.70
CA ARG A 6 -69.68 24.11 -71.42
C ARG A 6 -69.22 23.61 -70.04
N TRP A 7 -67.99 23.11 -69.95
CA TRP A 7 -67.31 22.74 -68.69
C TRP A 7 -66.22 23.75 -68.33
N ILE A 8 -66.14 24.07 -67.03
CA ILE A 8 -65.13 24.88 -66.35
C ILE A 8 -63.87 24.01 -66.15
N MET A 9 -62.68 24.52 -66.47
CA MET A 9 -61.42 23.81 -66.21
C MET A 9 -60.42 24.68 -65.44
N ALA A 10 -59.79 24.02 -64.47
CA ALA A 10 -59.11 24.55 -63.30
C ALA A 10 -57.77 25.26 -63.58
N CYS A 11 -57.45 26.23 -62.72
CA CYS A 11 -56.21 26.99 -62.70
C CYS A 11 -55.08 26.15 -62.07
N ALA A 12 -54.07 25.76 -62.85
CA ALA A 12 -52.92 25.00 -62.38
C ALA A 12 -51.87 25.94 -61.75
N VAL A 13 -51.64 25.81 -60.45
CA VAL A 13 -50.55 26.49 -59.73
C VAL A 13 -49.24 25.77 -60.02
N LEU A 14 -48.32 26.42 -60.74
CA LEU A 14 -46.94 25.95 -60.92
C LEU A 14 -46.18 26.06 -59.59
N ALA A 15 -45.89 24.93 -58.95
CA ALA A 15 -44.94 24.84 -57.85
C ALA A 15 -43.52 24.66 -58.43
N LEU A 16 -42.68 25.69 -58.35
CA LEU A 16 -41.26 25.59 -58.67
C LEU A 16 -40.52 24.93 -57.49
N PRO A 17 -39.77 23.84 -57.68
CA PRO A 17 -38.98 23.26 -56.60
C PRO A 17 -37.79 24.16 -56.28
N LEU A 18 -37.71 24.66 -55.04
CA LEU A 18 -36.49 25.25 -54.50
C LEU A 18 -35.45 24.14 -54.37
N ALA A 19 -34.39 24.18 -55.18
CA ALA A 19 -33.26 23.27 -55.04
C ALA A 19 -32.53 23.58 -53.71
N ALA A 20 -32.76 22.76 -52.69
CA ALA A 20 -32.00 22.81 -51.45
C ALA A 20 -30.62 22.20 -51.70
N ASN A 21 -29.55 22.98 -51.49
CA ASN A 21 -28.19 22.43 -51.48
C ASN A 21 -28.01 21.61 -50.21
N ALA A 22 -27.86 20.29 -50.36
CA ALA A 22 -27.50 19.42 -49.26
C ALA A 22 -26.02 19.62 -48.91
N GLN A 23 -25.70 19.62 -47.61
CA GLN A 23 -24.32 19.66 -47.14
C GLN A 23 -23.56 18.44 -47.66
N LEU A 24 -22.40 18.67 -48.29
CA LEU A 24 -21.50 17.63 -48.76
C LEU A 24 -20.29 17.55 -47.81
N ASN A 25 -20.17 16.45 -47.09
CA ASN A 25 -19.04 16.21 -46.18
C ASN A 25 -17.88 15.54 -46.94
N SER A 26 -16.65 15.80 -46.50
CA SER A 26 -15.47 15.07 -46.98
C SER A 26 -15.41 13.65 -46.40
N ASN A 27 -14.41 12.86 -46.82
CA ASN A 27 -14.03 11.65 -46.11
C ASN A 27 -13.49 11.98 -44.70
N THR A 28 -13.66 11.05 -43.77
CA THR A 28 -13.05 11.11 -42.43
C THR A 28 -11.74 10.32 -42.44
N THR A 29 -10.67 10.92 -41.92
CA THR A 29 -9.39 10.23 -41.64
C THR A 29 -9.22 10.15 -40.13
N ASN A 30 -8.88 8.98 -39.61
CA ASN A 30 -8.76 8.74 -38.18
C ASN A 30 -7.31 8.91 -37.70
N VAL A 31 -7.14 9.48 -36.50
CA VAL A 31 -5.87 9.52 -35.78
C VAL A 31 -5.97 8.60 -34.58
N SER A 32 -5.06 7.64 -34.47
CA SER A 32 -4.97 6.76 -33.30
C SER A 32 -4.13 7.41 -32.22
N LEU A 33 -4.67 7.47 -30.99
CA LEU A 33 -4.00 7.97 -29.80
C LEU A 33 -3.77 6.80 -28.83
N SER A 34 -2.60 6.73 -28.22
CA SER A 34 -2.26 5.70 -27.22
C SER A 34 -1.52 6.32 -26.03
N ALA A 35 -1.85 5.88 -24.83
CA ALA A 35 -1.21 6.29 -23.58
C ALA A 35 -1.11 5.10 -22.62
N THR A 36 -0.04 5.03 -21.83
CA THR A 36 0.17 3.95 -20.84
C THR A 36 0.57 4.56 -19.49
N LEU A 37 -0.11 4.11 -18.43
CA LEU A 37 0.24 4.40 -17.04
C LEU A 37 0.57 3.09 -16.33
N ASN A 38 1.75 3.00 -15.73
CA ASN A 38 2.22 1.80 -15.07
C ASN A 38 1.72 1.72 -13.62
N GLU A 39 1.53 0.50 -13.11
CA GLU A 39 1.30 0.25 -11.68
C GLU A 39 2.61 0.43 -10.90
N SER A 40 2.54 1.03 -9.72
CA SER A 40 3.68 1.19 -8.81
C SER A 40 3.24 1.09 -7.36
N LEU A 41 4.07 0.48 -6.52
CA LEU A 41 3.95 0.48 -5.07
C LEU A 41 5.34 0.68 -4.48
N SER A 42 5.48 1.64 -3.57
CA SER A 42 6.77 2.00 -2.99
C SER A 42 6.65 2.30 -1.51
N VAL A 43 7.74 2.07 -0.79
CA VAL A 43 7.95 2.43 0.61
C VAL A 43 9.22 3.25 0.68
N THR A 44 9.16 4.42 1.29
CA THR A 44 10.30 5.30 1.54
C THR A 44 10.43 5.53 3.04
N LEU A 45 11.63 5.33 3.57
CA LEU A 45 11.95 5.66 4.96
C LEU A 45 12.53 7.08 4.99
N ASN A 46 11.78 8.01 5.56
CA ASN A 46 12.14 9.43 5.60
C ASN A 46 13.03 9.75 6.81
N SER A 47 12.90 8.99 7.90
CA SER A 47 13.74 9.10 9.10
C SER A 47 13.71 7.81 9.92
N GLY A 48 14.65 7.68 10.87
CA GLY A 48 14.69 6.55 11.81
C GLY A 48 15.27 5.26 11.22
N ALA A 49 16.16 5.37 10.22
CA ALA A 49 16.86 4.24 9.60
C ALA A 49 17.78 3.48 10.57
N THR A 50 18.25 4.15 11.62
CA THR A 50 19.02 3.54 12.70
C THR A 50 18.28 3.77 14.01
N GLN A 51 18.06 2.68 14.74
CA GLN A 51 17.38 2.65 16.04
C GLN A 51 18.32 1.95 17.00
N SER A 52 18.70 2.62 18.09
CA SER A 52 19.68 2.08 19.04
C SER A 52 19.23 2.27 20.47
N ILE A 53 19.64 1.35 21.35
CA ILE A 53 19.45 1.44 22.80
C ILE A 53 20.84 1.50 23.42
N THR A 54 21.18 2.59 24.11
CA THR A 54 22.52 2.81 24.66
C THR A 54 22.86 1.81 25.77
N SER A 55 21.88 1.46 26.60
CA SER A 55 22.04 0.48 27.68
C SER A 55 20.76 -0.33 27.81
N LEU A 56 20.88 -1.65 27.64
CA LEU A 56 19.78 -2.57 27.88
C LEU A 56 19.62 -2.82 29.37
N THR A 57 18.38 -2.77 29.83
CA THR A 57 17.98 -3.20 31.17
C THR A 57 17.23 -4.53 31.04
N PRO A 58 17.78 -5.64 31.59
CA PRO A 58 17.09 -6.93 31.61
C PRO A 58 15.78 -6.86 32.40
N ALA A 59 14.85 -7.79 32.12
CA ALA A 59 13.54 -7.87 32.78
C ALA A 59 12.71 -6.56 32.72
N ALA A 60 12.98 -5.71 31.73
CA ALA A 60 12.36 -4.40 31.60
C ALA A 60 11.95 -4.09 30.16
N VAL A 61 11.15 -3.04 30.05
CA VAL A 61 10.80 -2.42 28.77
C VAL A 61 11.86 -1.36 28.45
N ASN A 62 12.46 -1.48 27.27
CA ASN A 62 13.53 -0.62 26.77
C ASN A 62 13.02 0.16 25.55
N SER A 63 13.36 1.46 25.48
CA SER A 63 12.95 2.33 24.38
C SER A 63 14.12 2.59 23.45
N PHE A 64 13.89 2.45 22.14
CA PHE A 64 14.87 2.87 21.14
C PHE A 64 15.04 4.40 21.17
N SER A 65 16.29 4.84 21.07
CA SER A 65 16.66 6.24 20.90
C SER A 65 16.61 6.62 19.42
N GLY A 66 16.33 7.90 19.14
CA GLY A 66 16.21 8.43 17.77
C GLY A 66 14.80 8.81 17.34
N GLY A 67 13.79 8.53 18.16
CA GLY A 67 12.39 8.82 17.85
C GLY A 67 11.79 7.84 16.84
N PRO A 68 10.49 7.98 16.52
CA PRO A 68 9.81 7.02 15.67
C PRO A 68 10.30 7.09 14.22
N ALA A 69 10.35 5.95 13.54
CA ALA A 69 10.69 5.86 12.13
C ALA A 69 9.56 6.44 11.27
N ASN A 70 9.86 7.40 10.39
CA ASN A 70 8.85 8.01 9.52
C ASN A 70 8.86 7.33 8.14
N VAL A 71 7.73 6.78 7.72
CA VAL A 71 7.61 5.96 6.52
C VAL A 71 6.51 6.50 5.62
N THR A 72 6.81 6.67 4.34
CA THR A 72 5.81 6.97 3.30
C THR A 72 5.57 5.75 2.43
N THR A 73 4.32 5.32 2.34
CA THR A 73 3.86 4.33 1.36
C THR A 73 3.13 5.07 0.24
N ALA A 74 3.56 4.88 -1.01
CA ALA A 74 2.93 5.52 -2.18
C ALA A 74 2.58 4.48 -3.26
N TRP A 75 1.43 4.68 -3.91
CA TRP A 75 0.89 3.73 -4.86
C TRP A 75 0.16 4.37 -6.04
N VAL A 76 0.26 3.69 -7.18
CA VAL A 76 -0.55 3.88 -8.39
C VAL A 76 -1.01 2.48 -8.79
N LEU A 77 -2.29 2.16 -8.63
CA LEU A 77 -2.79 0.80 -8.70
C LEU A 77 -3.70 0.57 -9.90
N LYS A 78 -3.62 -0.65 -10.45
CA LYS A 78 -4.56 -1.11 -11.47
C LYS A 78 -5.95 -1.34 -10.87
N PRO A 79 -7.02 -1.28 -11.71
CA PRO A 79 -8.31 -1.82 -11.32
C PRO A 79 -8.20 -3.27 -10.81
N GLY A 80 -8.94 -3.58 -9.76
CA GLY A 80 -8.94 -4.91 -9.13
C GLY A 80 -8.14 -5.00 -7.84
N ARG A 81 -7.29 -4.02 -7.49
CA ARG A 81 -6.71 -3.94 -6.13
C ARG A 81 -7.75 -3.39 -5.14
N THR A 82 -7.93 -4.06 -4.01
CA THR A 82 -8.88 -3.65 -2.97
C THR A 82 -8.23 -3.21 -1.66
N ALA A 83 -6.94 -3.52 -1.45
CA ALA A 83 -6.22 -3.07 -0.28
C ALA A 83 -4.73 -2.79 -0.55
N VAL A 84 -4.17 -1.86 0.23
CA VAL A 84 -2.72 -1.69 0.43
C VAL A 84 -2.44 -1.86 1.91
N ALA A 85 -1.55 -2.80 2.25
CA ALA A 85 -1.10 -3.04 3.61
C ALA A 85 0.40 -2.78 3.73
N LEU A 86 0.83 -2.31 4.91
CA LEU A 86 2.23 -2.11 5.27
C LEU A 86 2.58 -3.07 6.40
N TYR A 87 3.73 -3.74 6.28
CA TYR A 87 4.23 -4.70 7.24
C TYR A 87 5.60 -4.29 7.72
N ALA A 88 5.86 -4.48 9.01
CA ALA A 88 7.20 -4.52 9.59
C ALA A 88 7.51 -5.97 9.97
N TYR A 89 8.68 -6.49 9.60
CA TYR A 89 8.98 -7.91 9.78
C TYR A 89 10.48 -8.20 9.91
N PHE A 90 10.79 -9.39 10.42
CA PHE A 90 12.11 -10.02 10.43
C PHE A 90 12.07 -11.32 9.63
N ASP A 91 13.21 -11.75 9.09
CA ASP A 91 13.29 -12.95 8.25
C ASP A 91 13.11 -14.25 9.05
N ALA A 92 13.41 -14.21 10.36
CA ALA A 92 13.33 -15.35 11.26
C ALA A 92 12.70 -14.98 12.62
N PRO A 93 12.00 -15.93 13.27
CA PRO A 93 11.24 -15.63 14.48
C PRO A 93 12.06 -15.57 15.77
N THR A 94 13.24 -16.21 15.81
CA THR A 94 14.09 -16.33 17.00
C THR A 94 15.33 -15.44 16.98
N GLY A 95 15.79 -14.99 15.81
CA GLY A 95 17.01 -14.20 15.63
C GLY A 95 16.72 -12.79 15.10
N ALA A 96 15.80 -12.06 15.72
CA ALA A 96 15.49 -10.70 15.27
C ALA A 96 16.61 -9.72 15.62
N MET A 97 17.24 -9.88 16.80
CA MET A 97 18.54 -9.28 17.10
C MET A 97 19.49 -10.37 17.63
N VAL A 98 20.57 -10.58 16.90
CA VAL A 98 21.54 -11.66 17.12
C VAL A 98 22.67 -11.15 17.99
N HIS A 99 23.06 -11.97 18.97
CA HIS A 99 24.19 -11.73 19.85
C HIS A 99 25.51 -11.67 19.07
N THR A 100 26.56 -11.04 19.62
CA THR A 100 27.85 -10.91 18.92
C THR A 100 28.97 -11.72 19.56
N ASP A 101 28.90 -11.99 20.86
CA ASP A 101 29.88 -12.82 21.55
C ASP A 101 29.61 -14.30 21.27
N SER A 102 30.59 -15.01 20.71
CA SER A 102 30.49 -16.45 20.40
C SER A 102 30.20 -17.36 21.60
N SER A 103 30.36 -16.88 22.83
CA SER A 103 30.04 -17.62 24.06
C SER A 103 28.58 -17.46 24.49
N ASN A 104 27.89 -16.45 23.96
CA ASN A 104 26.44 -16.30 24.13
C ASN A 104 25.70 -17.24 23.18
N THR A 105 24.52 -17.68 23.58
CA THR A 105 23.67 -18.59 22.79
C THR A 105 22.22 -18.11 22.71
N VAL A 106 21.94 -16.91 23.21
CA VAL A 106 20.60 -16.37 23.41
C VAL A 106 20.44 -15.21 22.45
N ASP A 107 19.51 -15.31 21.49
CA ASP A 107 19.13 -14.21 20.61
C ASP A 107 17.85 -13.53 21.10
N ILE A 108 17.64 -12.28 20.69
CA ILE A 108 16.37 -11.59 20.93
C ILE A 108 15.39 -11.97 19.82
N PRO A 109 14.26 -12.62 20.14
CA PRO A 109 13.25 -13.00 19.16
C PRO A 109 12.41 -11.80 18.72
N ALA A 110 11.79 -11.91 17.54
CA ALA A 110 10.97 -10.82 16.99
C ALA A 110 9.77 -10.46 17.89
N ALA A 111 9.25 -11.42 18.66
CA ALA A 111 8.16 -11.22 19.61
C ALA A 111 8.52 -10.29 20.78
N ALA A 112 9.81 -10.11 21.08
CA ALA A 112 10.28 -9.15 22.10
C ALA A 112 10.28 -7.71 21.55
N ILE A 113 10.28 -7.53 20.23
CA ILE A 113 10.27 -6.21 19.59
C ILE A 113 8.82 -5.83 19.30
N LYS A 114 8.42 -4.66 19.76
CA LYS A 114 7.07 -4.13 19.60
C LYS A 114 7.08 -2.88 18.73
N ALA A 115 6.00 -2.72 17.98
CA ALA A 115 5.76 -1.56 17.14
C ALA A 115 4.43 -0.88 17.49
N GLN A 116 4.40 0.44 17.39
CA GLN A 116 3.21 1.27 17.50
C GLN A 116 3.12 2.22 16.32
N LEU A 117 1.97 2.22 15.64
CA LEU A 117 1.75 3.11 14.51
C LEU A 117 1.20 4.47 14.99
N ASN A 118 1.78 5.56 14.49
CA ASN A 118 1.36 6.94 14.71
C ASN A 118 1.26 7.38 16.18
N GLY A 119 2.02 6.73 17.07
CA GLY A 119 2.02 7.04 18.50
C GLY A 119 0.68 6.76 19.20
N ALA A 120 -0.24 6.04 18.56
CA ALA A 120 -1.58 5.78 19.06
C ALA A 120 -1.78 4.28 19.35
N GLY A 121 -2.51 3.96 20.42
CA GLY A 121 -2.85 2.58 20.79
C GLY A 121 -1.73 1.82 21.51
N ALA A 122 -1.82 0.49 21.55
CA ALA A 122 -0.86 -0.36 22.23
C ALA A 122 0.39 -0.63 21.37
N ASN A 123 1.53 -0.89 22.03
CA ASN A 123 2.71 -1.49 21.41
C ASN A 123 2.43 -2.97 21.12
N ASN A 124 2.45 -3.37 19.85
CA ASN A 124 2.15 -4.74 19.41
C ASN A 124 3.42 -5.49 19.01
N ALA A 125 3.55 -6.74 19.42
CA ALA A 125 4.72 -7.56 19.11
C ALA A 125 4.86 -7.88 17.62
N LEU A 126 6.09 -7.92 17.13
CA LEU A 126 6.48 -8.30 15.76
C LEU A 126 6.63 -9.83 15.62
N GLY A 127 5.84 -10.59 16.38
CA GLY A 127 5.95 -12.05 16.50
C GLY A 127 4.94 -12.86 15.68
N ASN A 128 4.08 -12.24 14.88
CA ASN A 128 3.05 -12.96 14.12
C ASN A 128 3.64 -13.56 12.83
N SER A 129 3.35 -14.83 12.56
CA SER A 129 3.74 -15.46 11.29
C SER A 129 3.16 -14.72 10.10
N LEU A 130 4.03 -14.37 9.14
CA LEU A 130 3.67 -13.74 7.86
C LEU A 130 3.84 -14.72 6.68
N ALA A 131 3.90 -16.03 6.95
CA ALA A 131 4.10 -17.05 5.93
C ALA A 131 3.02 -17.02 4.83
N SER A 132 1.76 -16.70 5.17
CA SER A 132 0.68 -16.55 4.20
C SER A 132 0.76 -15.26 3.36
N THR A 133 1.55 -14.28 3.80
CA THR A 133 1.69 -12.97 3.16
C THR A 133 2.90 -12.92 2.23
N PHE A 134 4.06 -13.40 2.71
CA PHE A 134 5.35 -13.30 2.00
C PHE A 134 6.00 -14.64 1.68
N GLY A 135 5.45 -15.76 2.18
CA GLY A 135 6.12 -17.06 2.16
C GLY A 135 7.26 -17.14 3.19
N GLY A 136 7.81 -18.33 3.39
CA GLY A 136 8.98 -18.55 4.25
C GLY A 136 8.69 -18.44 5.76
N THR A 137 9.71 -18.05 6.52
CA THR A 137 9.72 -17.98 7.99
C THR A 137 9.54 -16.57 8.54
N ALA A 138 9.16 -15.62 7.69
CA ALA A 138 9.02 -14.23 8.08
C ALA A 138 7.99 -14.08 9.21
N THR A 139 8.34 -13.24 10.19
CA THR A 139 7.45 -12.90 11.30
C THR A 139 7.41 -11.40 11.50
N GLY A 140 6.28 -10.86 11.91
CA GLY A 140 6.12 -9.43 12.02
C GLY A 140 4.74 -8.97 12.42
N LEU A 141 4.39 -7.79 11.95
CA LEU A 141 3.14 -7.12 12.22
C LEU A 141 2.66 -6.38 10.97
N GLN A 142 1.38 -6.54 10.65
CA GLN A 142 0.70 -5.62 9.73
C GLN A 142 0.44 -4.30 10.47
N LEU A 143 1.13 -3.24 10.05
CA LEU A 143 1.03 -1.93 10.66
C LEU A 143 -0.29 -1.24 10.29
N PHE A 144 -0.67 -1.29 9.02
CA PHE A 144 -1.98 -0.84 8.55
C PHE A 144 -2.49 -1.70 7.39
N SER A 145 -3.80 -1.62 7.15
CA SER A 145 -4.43 -2.00 5.89
C SER A 145 -5.38 -0.89 5.47
N GLN A 146 -5.16 -0.37 4.26
CA GLN A 146 -5.92 0.72 3.65
C GLN A 146 -6.79 0.14 2.54
N SER A 147 -8.10 0.28 2.66
CA SER A 147 -9.03 -0.06 1.58
C SER A 147 -8.81 0.86 0.38
N ILE A 148 -8.79 0.26 -0.82
CA ILE A 148 -8.66 0.94 -2.10
C ILE A 148 -10.04 1.04 -2.75
N THR A 149 -10.42 2.27 -3.11
CA THR A 149 -11.68 2.63 -3.74
C THR A 149 -11.40 3.35 -5.06
N GLY A 150 -12.44 3.87 -5.72
CA GLY A 150 -12.27 4.69 -6.93
C GLY A 150 -11.47 5.97 -6.70
N THR A 151 -11.44 6.50 -5.47
CA THR A 151 -10.91 7.85 -5.18
C THR A 151 -9.44 7.86 -4.76
N ASN A 152 -8.86 6.71 -4.41
CA ASN A 152 -7.51 6.65 -3.83
C ASN A 152 -6.60 5.64 -4.55
N LYS A 153 -6.83 5.31 -5.83
CA LYS A 153 -5.96 4.39 -6.59
C LYS A 153 -4.59 4.96 -6.93
N ASN A 154 -4.45 6.28 -6.89
CA ASN A 154 -3.18 6.99 -7.00
C ASN A 154 -3.08 7.91 -5.78
N SER A 155 -2.31 7.50 -4.78
CA SER A 155 -2.22 8.20 -3.50
C SER A 155 -0.96 7.83 -2.73
N SER A 156 -0.74 8.52 -1.62
CA SER A 156 0.31 8.23 -0.67
C SER A 156 -0.17 8.43 0.76
N ARG A 157 0.46 7.71 1.69
CA ARG A 157 0.22 7.83 3.13
C ARG A 157 1.56 7.85 3.85
N THR A 158 1.70 8.74 4.83
CA THR A 158 2.87 8.83 5.70
C THR A 158 2.45 8.48 7.13
N ASP A 159 3.21 7.59 7.75
CA ASP A 159 3.01 7.14 9.12
C ASP A 159 4.32 7.20 9.92
N THR A 160 4.22 7.18 11.24
CA THR A 160 5.36 7.01 12.15
C THR A 160 5.28 5.66 12.86
N ILE A 161 6.42 4.99 13.05
CA ILE A 161 6.53 3.70 13.71
C ILE A 161 7.38 3.89 14.96
N GLY A 162 6.75 3.88 16.13
CA GLY A 162 7.44 3.79 17.41
C GLY A 162 7.89 2.35 17.65
N LEU A 163 9.14 2.16 18.10
CA LEU A 163 9.69 0.86 18.43
C LEU A 163 10.01 0.77 19.92
N GLN A 164 9.84 -0.44 20.45
CA GLN A 164 10.12 -0.77 21.83
C GLN A 164 10.66 -2.19 21.90
N LEU A 165 11.59 -2.44 22.82
CA LEU A 165 12.08 -3.77 23.14
C LEU A 165 11.56 -4.15 24.52
N ASP A 166 10.75 -5.20 24.62
CA ASP A 166 10.18 -5.69 25.87
C ASP A 166 10.85 -6.99 26.31
N LEU A 167 11.66 -6.90 27.36
CA LEU A 167 12.37 -8.03 27.98
C LEU A 167 11.73 -8.45 29.32
N SER A 168 10.56 -7.91 29.66
CA SER A 168 9.91 -8.12 30.97
C SER A 168 9.29 -9.51 31.16
N GLY A 169 9.24 -10.32 30.11
CA GLY A 169 8.66 -11.66 30.14
C GLY A 169 9.11 -12.53 28.96
N PRO A 170 8.49 -13.71 28.77
CA PRO A 170 8.89 -14.62 27.72
C PRO A 170 8.52 -14.07 26.34
N ALA A 171 9.40 -14.30 25.37
CA ALA A 171 9.19 -13.98 23.97
C ALA A 171 9.54 -15.19 23.11
N ASN A 172 8.63 -15.63 22.24
CA ASN A 172 8.79 -16.84 21.42
C ASN A 172 9.21 -18.08 22.23
N GLY A 173 8.62 -18.27 23.41
CA GLY A 173 8.93 -19.40 24.30
C GLY A 173 10.29 -19.31 25.02
N GLN A 174 11.05 -18.24 24.83
CA GLN A 174 12.33 -18.00 25.50
C GLN A 174 12.17 -16.97 26.63
N ASP A 175 12.80 -17.20 27.78
CA ASP A 175 12.79 -16.25 28.90
C ASP A 175 13.77 -15.09 28.63
N MET A 176 13.24 -13.87 28.53
CA MET A 176 14.04 -12.65 28.28
C MET A 176 14.51 -11.96 29.58
N THR A 177 14.01 -12.38 30.74
CA THR A 177 14.32 -11.71 32.01
C THR A 177 15.77 -11.89 32.44
N GLN A 178 16.44 -12.93 31.90
CA GLN A 178 17.85 -13.27 32.14
C GLN A 178 18.69 -13.12 30.86
N LEU A 179 18.36 -12.16 29.98
CA LEU A 179 19.12 -11.91 28.75
C LEU A 179 20.62 -11.68 29.08
N PRO A 180 21.55 -12.49 28.53
CA PRO A 180 22.98 -12.33 28.78
C PRO A 180 23.52 -10.98 28.32
N ALA A 181 24.60 -10.51 28.95
CA ALA A 181 25.28 -9.28 28.53
C ALA A 181 25.99 -9.49 27.19
N ASP A 182 25.58 -8.75 26.17
CA ASP A 182 26.16 -8.77 24.83
C ASP A 182 25.72 -7.52 24.04
N THR A 183 26.28 -7.35 22.85
CA THR A 183 25.69 -6.51 21.81
C THR A 183 24.75 -7.36 20.96
N TYR A 184 23.54 -6.85 20.73
CA TYR A 184 22.52 -7.50 19.91
C TYR A 184 22.25 -6.65 18.67
N THR A 185 22.37 -7.23 17.48
CA THR A 185 22.18 -6.50 16.21
C THR A 185 21.21 -7.22 15.29
N GLY A 186 20.43 -6.45 14.54
CA GLY A 186 19.39 -7.01 13.67
C GLY A 186 18.93 -6.00 12.63
N THR A 187 18.24 -6.50 11.61
CA THR A 187 17.63 -5.67 10.57
C THR A 187 16.14 -5.96 10.50
N MET A 188 15.32 -4.94 10.73
CA MET A 188 13.89 -4.99 10.50
C MET A 188 13.59 -4.51 9.08
N HIS A 189 12.74 -5.22 8.38
CA HIS A 189 12.29 -4.88 7.04
C HIS A 189 10.91 -4.21 7.09
N ILE A 190 10.68 -3.28 6.15
CA ILE A 190 9.39 -2.63 5.97
C ILE A 190 8.97 -2.82 4.52
N ARG A 191 7.77 -3.37 4.32
CA ARG A 191 7.26 -3.70 2.98
C ARG A 191 5.78 -3.44 2.86
N ALA A 192 5.40 -2.82 1.75
CA ALA A 192 4.00 -2.70 1.37
C ALA A 192 3.57 -3.82 0.42
N GLN A 193 2.30 -4.20 0.49
CA GLN A 193 1.66 -5.14 -0.42
C GLN A 193 0.31 -4.57 -0.87
N ALA A 194 0.02 -4.67 -2.17
CA ALA A 194 -1.31 -4.43 -2.72
C ALA A 194 -1.97 -5.76 -3.07
N THR A 195 -3.18 -6.01 -2.56
CA THR A 195 -3.91 -7.26 -2.80
C THR A 195 -5.13 -7.02 -3.70
N PRO A 196 -5.54 -8.04 -4.48
CA PRO A 196 -6.86 -8.05 -5.10
C PRO A 196 -7.98 -7.96 -4.06
#